data_AF-A0A349TRC8-F1
#
_entry.id   AF-A0A349TRC8-F1
#
_cell.length_a   1.000
_cell.length_b   1.000
_cell.length_c   1.000
_cell.angle_alpha   90.00
_cell.angle_beta   90.00
_cell.angle_gamma   90.00
#
_symmetry.space_group_name_H-M   'P 1'
#
loop_
_entity.id
_entity.type
_entity.pdbx_description
1 polymer ?
#
loop_
_entity_poly.entity_id
_entity_poly.type
_entity_poly.pdbx_seq_one_letter_code
_entity_poly.pdbx_strand_id
1 'polypeptide(L)'
;MENGVKETHAKLLGELVVPSSSWSLHPEKKPAFKSKEQVVDYVTVNSEPLYIHVPLCGKDASEDEYVRVIVNSKDEDVVFKITDREKGGDTRVHGSHIKNLNSTILELVSQSLKDGRRAKPL
;
A
#
# COMPACT_ATOMS: atom_id res chain seq x y z
N MET A 1 6.00 9.07 -16.43
CA MET A 1 5.63 8.36 -15.19
C MET A 1 5.96 6.91 -15.44
N GLU A 2 6.77 6.28 -14.59
CA GLU A 2 6.80 4.82 -14.56
C GLU A 2 5.40 4.38 -14.14
N ASN A 3 4.73 3.58 -14.96
CA ASN A 3 3.34 3.20 -14.71
C ASN A 3 3.22 2.01 -13.75
N GLY A 4 4.25 1.73 -12.94
CA GLY A 4 4.24 0.57 -12.04
C GLY A 4 5.35 0.58 -11.01
N VAL A 5 5.56 -0.58 -10.39
CA VAL A 5 6.51 -0.78 -9.29
C VAL A 5 7.78 -1.47 -9.80
N LYS A 6 8.95 -0.88 -9.52
CA LYS A 6 10.25 -1.50 -9.81
C LYS A 6 10.41 -2.80 -9.05
N GLU A 7 11.10 -3.78 -9.63
CA GLU A 7 11.32 -5.10 -9.03
C GLU A 7 11.94 -5.01 -7.61
N THR A 8 12.92 -4.13 -7.42
CA THR A 8 13.56 -3.89 -6.11
C THR A 8 12.56 -3.42 -5.05
N HIS A 9 11.67 -2.48 -5.42
CA HIS A 9 10.62 -1.99 -4.54
C HIS A 9 9.54 -3.05 -4.29
N ALA A 10 9.16 -3.82 -5.31
CA ALA A 10 8.19 -4.91 -5.19
C ALA A 10 8.69 -6.00 -4.23
N LYS A 11 9.98 -6.33 -4.30
CA LYS A 11 10.62 -7.28 -3.38
C LYS A 11 10.48 -6.82 -1.92
N LEU A 12 10.77 -5.55 -1.66
CA LEU A 12 10.66 -4.94 -0.32
C LEU A 12 9.20 -4.88 0.17
N LEU A 13 8.27 -4.49 -0.71
CA LEU A 13 6.83 -4.48 -0.42
C LEU A 13 6.32 -5.89 -0.10
N GLY A 14 6.76 -6.88 -0.86
CA GLY A 14 6.43 -8.29 -0.65
C GLY A 14 6.96 -8.83 0.69
N GLU A 15 8.14 -8.40 1.12
CA GLU A 15 8.72 -8.78 2.42
C GLU A 15 7.95 -8.19 3.61
N LEU A 16 7.41 -6.97 3.47
CA LEU A 16 6.77 -6.26 4.57
C LEU A 16 5.25 -6.51 4.63
N VAL A 17 4.57 -6.49 3.49
CA VAL A 17 3.10 -6.45 3.43
C VAL A 17 2.50 -7.84 3.34
N VAL A 18 3.09 -8.77 2.58
CA VAL A 18 2.50 -10.11 2.39
C VAL A 18 2.45 -10.94 3.67
N PRO A 19 3.45 -10.89 4.58
CA PRO A 19 3.38 -11.59 5.86
C PRO A 19 2.47 -10.91 6.89
N SER A 20 1.94 -9.71 6.60
CA SER A 20 1.05 -8.99 7.52
C SER A 20 -0.24 -9.77 7.73
N SER A 21 -0.74 -9.72 8.97
CA SER A 21 -2.05 -10.26 9.33
C SER A 21 -3.20 -9.26 9.14
N SER A 22 -2.88 -8.05 8.69
CA SER A 22 -3.81 -6.94 8.61
C SER A 22 -3.88 -6.36 7.20
N TRP A 23 -2.75 -6.02 6.60
CA TRP A 23 -2.72 -5.40 5.29
C TRP A 23 -2.59 -6.45 4.22
N SER A 24 -2.98 -6.07 3.01
CA SER A 24 -2.83 -6.92 1.85
C SER A 24 -2.36 -6.12 0.66
N LEU A 25 -1.49 -6.73 -0.14
CA LEU A 25 -0.94 -6.16 -1.37
C LEU A 25 -1.61 -6.84 -2.56
N HIS A 26 -2.12 -6.05 -3.51
CA HIS A 26 -2.95 -6.51 -4.62
C HIS A 26 -2.48 -5.90 -5.95
N PRO A 27 -2.61 -6.65 -7.05
CA PRO A 27 -2.81 -6.07 -8.38
C PRO A 27 -4.15 -5.32 -8.47
N GLU A 28 -4.38 -4.60 -9.58
CA GLU A 28 -5.63 -3.84 -9.70
C GLU A 28 -6.89 -4.70 -9.71
N LYS A 29 -6.83 -5.82 -10.44
CA LYS A 29 -7.99 -6.65 -10.80
C LYS A 29 -7.85 -8.11 -10.35
N LYS A 30 -6.90 -8.41 -9.46
CA LYS A 30 -6.63 -9.76 -8.96
C LYS A 30 -6.67 -9.78 -7.43
N PRO A 31 -6.86 -10.96 -6.82
CA PRO A 31 -6.77 -11.12 -5.37
C PRO A 31 -5.41 -10.74 -4.80
N ALA A 32 -5.35 -10.59 -3.47
CA ALA A 32 -4.12 -10.34 -2.73
C ALA A 32 -3.03 -11.36 -3.07
N PHE A 33 -1.79 -10.90 -3.14
CA PHE A 33 -0.64 -11.77 -3.22
C PHE A 33 -0.52 -12.64 -1.96
N LYS A 34 -0.11 -13.89 -2.15
CA LYS A 34 0.06 -14.86 -1.06
C LYS A 34 1.51 -15.16 -0.72
N SER A 35 2.44 -14.74 -1.57
CA SER A 35 3.86 -14.83 -1.32
C SER A 35 4.59 -13.67 -1.97
N LYS A 36 5.80 -13.39 -1.49
CA LYS A 36 6.69 -12.37 -2.04
C LYS A 36 7.06 -12.68 -3.49
N GLU A 37 7.27 -13.94 -3.83
CA GLU A 37 7.62 -14.41 -5.17
C GLU A 37 6.51 -14.04 -6.16
N GLN A 38 5.23 -14.22 -5.77
CA GLN A 38 4.11 -13.79 -6.60
C GLN A 38 4.12 -12.29 -6.89
N VAL A 39 4.54 -11.45 -5.92
CA VAL A 39 4.65 -10.01 -6.12
C VAL A 39 5.71 -9.70 -7.18
N VAL A 40 6.90 -10.30 -7.03
CA VAL A 40 8.04 -10.10 -7.94
C VAL A 40 7.73 -10.60 -9.35
N ASP A 41 7.24 -11.83 -9.47
CA ASP A 41 6.86 -12.43 -10.75
C ASP A 41 5.81 -11.57 -11.47
N TYR A 42 4.87 -10.99 -10.72
CA TYR A 42 3.85 -10.13 -11.28
C TYR A 42 4.42 -8.84 -11.85
N VAL A 43 5.23 -8.09 -11.09
CA VAL A 43 5.74 -6.78 -11.54
C VAL A 43 6.76 -6.88 -12.67
N THR A 44 7.44 -8.02 -12.81
CA THR A 44 8.42 -8.25 -13.89
C THR A 44 7.75 -8.32 -15.26
N VAL A 45 6.49 -8.76 -15.32
CA VAL A 45 5.75 -8.93 -16.58
C VAL A 45 4.55 -7.97 -16.73
N ASN A 46 4.22 -7.19 -15.69
CA ASN A 46 3.15 -6.21 -15.72
C ASN A 46 3.67 -4.83 -15.30
N SER A 47 3.40 -3.82 -16.13
CA SER A 47 3.75 -2.42 -15.83
C SER A 47 2.50 -1.65 -15.37
N GLU A 48 1.99 -2.01 -14.20
CA GLU A 48 0.84 -1.37 -13.54
C GLU A 48 1.14 -1.04 -12.06
N PRO A 49 0.43 -0.08 -11.44
CA PRO A 49 0.51 0.16 -10.01
C PRO A 49 0.05 -1.05 -9.21
N LEU A 50 0.58 -1.18 -7.99
CA LEU A 50 0.05 -2.09 -6.98
C LEU A 50 -0.85 -1.33 -6.00
N TYR A 51 -1.58 -2.06 -5.16
CA TYR A 51 -2.52 -1.50 -4.21
C TYR A 51 -2.36 -2.14 -2.85
N ILE A 52 -2.20 -1.32 -1.82
CA ILE A 52 -2.25 -1.77 -0.42
C ILE A 52 -3.65 -1.49 0.10
N HIS A 53 -4.32 -2.51 0.62
CA HIS A 53 -5.57 -2.36 1.35
C HIS A 53 -5.25 -2.27 2.84
N VAL A 54 -5.51 -1.10 3.42
CA VAL A 54 -5.28 -0.79 4.84
C VAL A 54 -6.62 -0.85 5.58
N PRO A 55 -6.88 -1.88 6.41
CA PRO A 55 -8.15 -1.99 7.12
C PRO A 55 -8.36 -0.84 8.10
N LEU A 56 -9.63 -0.51 8.33
CA LEU A 56 -10.04 0.50 9.29
C LEU A 56 -10.56 -0.14 10.57
N CYS A 57 -10.37 0.54 11.69
CA CYS A 57 -10.90 0.18 13.00
C CYS A 57 -11.51 1.41 13.68
N GLY A 58 -12.47 1.18 14.57
CA GLY A 58 -13.21 2.25 15.27
C GLY A 58 -14.67 1.88 15.49
N LYS A 59 -15.42 2.79 16.12
CA LYS A 59 -16.79 2.55 16.59
C LYS A 59 -17.79 2.24 15.46
N ASP A 60 -17.48 2.71 14.24
CA ASP A 60 -18.36 2.61 13.07
C ASP A 60 -17.65 2.01 11.83
N ALA A 61 -16.52 1.33 12.01
CA ALA A 61 -15.80 0.68 10.90
C ALA A 61 -16.30 -0.76 10.73
N SER A 62 -16.71 -1.13 9.51
CA SER A 62 -16.97 -2.53 9.17
C SER A 62 -15.67 -3.33 9.10
N GLU A 63 -15.72 -4.64 9.38
CA GLU A 63 -14.54 -5.52 9.33
C GLU A 63 -13.90 -5.58 7.93
N ASP A 64 -14.71 -5.43 6.88
CA ASP A 64 -14.26 -5.44 5.49
C ASP A 64 -13.88 -4.06 4.95
N GLU A 65 -13.95 -3.01 5.78
CA GLU A 65 -13.69 -1.65 5.31
C GLU A 65 -12.20 -1.32 5.35
N TYR A 66 -11.70 -0.80 4.21
CA TYR A 66 -10.30 -0.43 4.05
C TYR A 66 -10.15 0.89 3.29
N VAL A 67 -8.93 1.43 3.35
CA VAL A 67 -8.45 2.47 2.43
C VAL A 67 -7.54 1.83 1.41
N ARG A 68 -7.79 2.15 0.13
CA ARG A 68 -6.97 1.67 -0.98
C ARG A 68 -5.85 2.67 -1.24
N VAL A 69 -4.62 2.25 -1.00
CA VAL A 69 -3.41 3.04 -1.25
C VAL A 69 -2.75 2.56 -2.54
N ILE A 70 -2.70 3.42 -3.54
CA ILE A 70 -2.02 3.17 -4.82
C ILE A 70 -0.51 3.23 -4.58
N VAL A 71 0.22 2.27 -5.12
CA VAL A 71 1.67 2.13 -4.98
C VAL A 71 2.32 2.17 -6.35
N ASN A 72 3.29 3.09 -6.51
CA ASN A 72 4.13 3.19 -7.70
C ASN A 72 5.60 3.35 -7.30
N SER A 73 6.49 3.20 -8.28
CA SER A 73 7.88 3.64 -8.14
C SER A 73 8.10 4.96 -8.84
N LYS A 74 9.00 5.76 -8.27
CA LYS A 74 9.56 6.94 -8.92
C LYS A 74 11.00 7.07 -8.47
N ASP A 75 11.92 6.89 -9.40
CA ASP A 75 13.35 6.89 -9.10
C ASP A 75 13.66 5.86 -7.99
N GLU A 76 14.29 6.26 -6.89
CA GLU A 76 14.61 5.40 -5.74
C GLU A 76 13.51 5.40 -4.66
N ASP A 77 12.39 6.08 -4.92
CA ASP A 77 11.27 6.19 -3.99
C ASP A 77 10.12 5.25 -4.37
N VAL A 78 9.47 4.70 -3.34
CA VAL A 78 8.14 4.11 -3.43
C VAL A 78 7.12 5.21 -3.12
N VAL A 79 6.21 5.47 -4.05
CA VAL A 79 5.18 6.51 -3.95
C VAL A 79 3.85 5.88 -3.57
N PHE A 80 3.19 6.46 -2.57
CA PHE A 80 1.89 6.02 -2.04
C PHE A 80 0.86 7.13 -2.26
N LYS A 81 -0.32 6.78 -2.77
CA LYS A 81 -1.37 7.76 -3.08
C LYS A 81 -2.76 7.26 -2.71
N ILE A 82 -3.59 8.16 -2.17
CA ILE A 82 -5.04 7.95 -1.96
C ILE A 82 -5.78 8.94 -2.87
N THR A 83 -6.63 8.44 -3.76
CA THR A 83 -7.40 9.27 -4.72
C THR A 83 -8.91 9.14 -4.59
N ASP A 84 -9.39 8.10 -3.91
CA ASP A 84 -10.79 7.70 -3.78
C ASP A 84 -11.50 8.39 -2.60
N ARG A 85 -10.86 9.41 -1.99
CA ARG A 85 -11.39 10.13 -0.82
C ARG A 85 -11.29 11.64 -0.97
N GLU A 86 -12.21 12.35 -0.32
CA GLU A 86 -12.29 13.83 -0.30
C GLU A 86 -10.98 14.48 0.19
N LYS A 87 -10.31 13.83 1.15
CA LYS A 87 -9.00 14.21 1.67
C LYS A 87 -7.94 13.20 1.22
N GLY A 88 -7.81 13.02 -0.09
CA GLY A 88 -6.72 12.24 -0.67
C GLY A 88 -5.35 12.84 -0.34
N GLY A 89 -4.29 12.20 -0.83
CA GLY A 89 -2.93 12.67 -0.61
C GLY A 89 -1.89 11.75 -1.22
N ASP A 90 -0.66 12.20 -1.24
CA ASP A 90 0.49 11.42 -1.63
C ASP A 90 1.65 11.57 -0.64
N THR A 91 2.42 10.49 -0.50
CA THR A 91 3.67 10.47 0.25
C THR A 91 4.63 9.50 -0.42
N ARG A 92 5.88 9.49 0.03
CA ARG A 92 6.92 8.63 -0.53
C ARG A 92 7.89 8.14 0.53
N VAL A 93 8.42 6.95 0.29
CA VAL A 93 9.47 6.36 1.12
C VAL A 93 10.60 5.91 0.20
N HIS A 94 11.80 6.43 0.46
CA HIS A 94 13.00 5.96 -0.22
C HIS A 94 13.22 4.47 0.05
N GLY A 95 13.63 3.68 -0.95
CA GLY A 95 13.78 2.23 -0.84
C GLY A 95 14.66 1.78 0.34
N SER A 96 15.71 2.54 0.68
CA SER A 96 16.58 2.28 1.86
C SER A 96 15.88 2.46 3.21
N HIS A 97 14.74 3.16 3.24
CA HIS A 97 13.96 3.46 4.44
C HIS A 97 12.60 2.78 4.44
N ILE A 98 12.40 1.75 3.60
CA ILE A 98 11.11 1.08 3.44
C ILE A 98 10.56 0.50 4.75
N LYS A 99 11.40 0.24 5.75
CA LYS A 99 10.98 -0.13 7.11
C LYS A 99 10.03 0.88 7.77
N ASN A 100 10.07 2.14 7.33
CA ASN A 100 9.18 3.22 7.79
C ASN A 100 7.82 3.23 7.05
N LEU A 101 7.58 2.26 6.16
CA LEU A 101 6.35 2.15 5.38
C LEU A 101 5.11 2.12 6.27
N ASN A 102 5.14 1.35 7.36
CA ASN A 102 3.99 1.22 8.26
C ASN A 102 3.57 2.59 8.83
N SER A 103 4.50 3.31 9.48
CA SER A 103 4.20 4.63 10.04
C SER A 103 3.80 5.65 8.98
N THR A 104 4.45 5.61 7.81
CA THR A 104 4.19 6.56 6.72
C THR A 104 2.80 6.37 6.12
N ILE A 105 2.39 5.12 5.85
CA ILE A 105 1.06 4.83 5.32
C ILE A 105 0.00 5.05 6.38
N LEU A 106 0.26 4.72 7.66
CA LEU A 106 -0.69 5.02 8.74
C LEU A 106 -0.97 6.51 8.87
N GLU A 107 0.06 7.35 8.75
CA GLU A 107 -0.10 8.81 8.77
C GLU A 107 -0.90 9.30 7.55
N LEU A 108 -0.52 8.87 6.35
CA LEU A 108 -1.25 9.20 5.11
C LEU A 108 -2.73 8.82 5.20
N VAL A 109 -3.02 7.58 5.63
CA VAL A 109 -4.39 7.10 5.79
C VAL A 109 -5.09 7.91 6.85
N SER A 110 -4.49 8.14 8.02
CA SER A 110 -5.12 8.89 9.12
C SER A 110 -5.50 10.31 8.71
N GLN A 111 -4.66 11.00 7.93
CA GLN A 111 -4.97 12.33 7.38
C GLN A 111 -6.17 12.31 6.41
N SER A 112 -6.42 11.18 5.76
CA SER A 112 -7.55 10.98 4.84
C SER A 112 -8.88 10.61 5.54
N LEU A 113 -8.84 10.27 6.83
CA LEU A 113 -10.02 9.84 7.58
C LEU A 113 -10.80 11.01 8.19
N LYS A 114 -12.08 10.74 8.50
CA LYS A 114 -12.92 11.59 9.36
C LYS A 114 -12.72 11.21 10.83
N ASP A 115 -13.05 12.11 11.74
CA ASP A 115 -12.86 11.93 13.19
C ASP A 115 -13.44 10.61 13.71
N GLY A 116 -12.71 9.95 14.62
CA GLY A 116 -13.15 8.71 15.28
C GLY A 116 -12.76 7.40 14.58
N ARG A 117 -12.23 7.46 13.36
CA ARG A 117 -11.74 6.29 12.61
C ARG A 117 -10.22 6.21 12.62
N ARG A 118 -9.68 4.99 12.64
CA ARG A 118 -8.24 4.75 12.66
C ARG A 118 -7.86 3.65 11.67
N ALA A 119 -6.65 3.72 11.13
CA ALA A 119 -6.08 2.64 10.35
C ALA A 119 -5.52 1.55 11.28
N LYS A 120 -5.73 0.28 10.92
CA LYS A 120 -5.10 -0.85 11.61
C LYS A 120 -3.61 -0.86 11.22
N PRO A 121 -2.65 -0.98 12.17
CA PRO A 121 -1.24 -1.09 11.85
C PRO A 121 -0.92 -2.40 11.11
N LEU A 122 0.13 -2.34 10.28
CA LEU A 122 0.68 -3.48 9.53
C LEU A 122 0.95 -4.70 10.42
#